data_AF-A0A957NL59-F1
#
_entry.id   AF-A0A957NL59-F1
#
_cell.length_a   1.000
_cell.length_b   1.000
_cell.length_c   1.000
_cell.angle_alpha   90.00
_cell.angle_beta   90.00
_cell.angle_gamma   90.00
#
_symmetry.space_group_name_H-M   'P 1'
#
loop_
_entity.id
_entity.type
_entity.pdbx_description
1 polymer ?
#
loop_
_entity_poly.entity_id
_entity_poly.type
_entity_poly.pdbx_seq_one_letter_code
_entity_poly.pdbx_strand_id
1 'polypeptide(L)'
;MSNFAIQVEGIGKKYHIGGLQTQYQTMRDSLANAFTAPIRRARSLLSGHSTGAADLHEEIWALKDVSFTINHGEVVGLIGRNGAGKSTLLKILAGREQPDNGAVTLAASVTVGHLDQEQETLDVRGTLFDAYRGDRVGDWEELKAELLGYGLFVYEDLHKPAAALSVGQKRKLQIARLIAQGANLLLLDEPTNHV
;
A
#
# COMPACT_ATOMS: atom_id res chain seq x y z
N MET A 1 -9.16 7.09 -31.10
CA MET A 1 -8.33 6.36 -30.11
C MET A 1 -8.80 6.78 -28.74
N SER A 2 -9.07 5.85 -27.83
CA SER A 2 -9.54 6.17 -26.49
C SER A 2 -8.41 6.84 -25.69
N ASN A 3 -8.70 7.97 -25.04
CA ASN A 3 -7.72 8.78 -24.29
C ASN A 3 -7.56 8.34 -22.82
N PHE A 4 -7.96 7.11 -22.49
CA PHE A 4 -7.87 6.63 -21.11
C PHE A 4 -6.42 6.36 -20.72
N ALA A 5 -6.08 6.64 -19.47
CA ALA A 5 -4.86 6.16 -18.84
C ALA A 5 -5.11 4.81 -18.14
N ILE A 6 -6.24 4.71 -17.43
CA ILE A 6 -6.68 3.49 -16.74
C ILE A 6 -8.19 3.31 -16.88
N GLN A 7 -8.59 2.08 -17.19
CA GLN A 7 -9.99 1.66 -17.28
C GLN A 7 -10.21 0.50 -16.31
N VAL A 8 -11.26 0.60 -15.50
CA VAL A 8 -11.58 -0.33 -14.43
C VAL A 8 -13.00 -0.82 -14.63
N GLU A 9 -13.18 -2.15 -14.65
CA GLU A 9 -14.45 -2.78 -14.97
C GLU A 9 -14.78 -3.87 -13.94
N GLY A 10 -15.88 -3.69 -13.22
CA GLY A 10 -16.50 -4.70 -12.36
C GLY A 10 -15.61 -5.23 -11.23
N ILE A 11 -14.69 -4.41 -10.72
CA ILE A 11 -13.71 -4.87 -9.72
C ILE A 11 -14.42 -5.28 -8.43
N GLY A 12 -14.21 -6.53 -8.04
CA GLY A 12 -14.61 -7.09 -6.76
C GLY A 12 -13.42 -7.59 -5.96
N LYS A 13 -13.42 -7.36 -4.65
CA LYS A 13 -12.42 -7.92 -3.73
C LYS A 13 -13.03 -8.29 -2.39
N LYS A 14 -12.76 -9.51 -1.94
CA LYS A 14 -13.10 -10.05 -0.62
C LYS A 14 -11.82 -10.35 0.16
N TYR A 15 -11.89 -10.16 1.46
CA TYR A 15 -10.95 -10.72 2.42
C TYR A 15 -11.66 -11.69 3.33
N HIS A 16 -10.94 -12.71 3.77
CA HIS A 16 -11.40 -13.64 4.77
C HIS A 16 -10.84 -13.19 6.11
N ILE A 17 -11.71 -12.85 7.06
CA ILE A 17 -11.32 -12.53 8.42
C ILE A 17 -11.62 -13.77 9.27
N GLY A 18 -10.57 -14.46 9.69
CA GLY A 18 -10.67 -15.69 10.48
C GLY A 18 -9.36 -16.04 11.19
N GLY A 19 -9.41 -16.03 12.52
CA GLY A 19 -8.37 -16.48 13.44
C GLY A 19 -7.42 -15.39 13.92
N LEU A 20 -7.46 -15.08 15.23
CA LEU A 20 -6.46 -14.29 15.95
C LEU A 20 -5.06 -14.49 15.35
N GLN A 21 -4.40 -13.37 15.01
CA GLN A 21 -2.95 -13.31 14.96
C GLN A 21 -2.41 -14.09 16.15
N THR A 22 -1.59 -15.09 15.86
CA THR A 22 -0.89 -15.95 16.81
C THR A 22 -0.50 -15.16 18.05
N GLN A 23 -1.25 -15.36 19.14
CA GLN A 23 -0.90 -14.87 20.47
C GLN A 23 0.56 -15.25 20.71
N TYR A 24 1.37 -14.30 21.18
CA TYR A 24 2.66 -14.58 21.81
C TYR A 24 2.44 -15.67 22.86
N GLN A 25 2.68 -16.94 22.52
CA GLN A 25 2.70 -18.02 23.50
C GLN A 25 3.98 -17.87 24.29
N THR A 26 3.87 -17.40 25.53
CA THR A 26 4.99 -17.44 26.46
C THR A 26 5.16 -18.89 26.94
N MET A 27 6.39 -19.31 27.26
CA MET A 27 6.66 -20.68 27.75
C MET A 27 5.85 -21.07 28.99
N ARG A 28 5.28 -20.10 29.72
CA ARG A 28 4.35 -20.34 30.84
C ARG A 28 3.01 -20.91 30.38
N ASP A 29 2.49 -20.46 29.25
CA ASP A 29 1.19 -20.88 28.72
C ASP A 29 1.20 -22.33 28.22
N SER A 30 2.34 -22.79 27.69
CA SER A 30 2.53 -24.19 27.26
C SER A 30 2.52 -25.16 28.44
N LEU A 31 3.02 -24.76 29.61
CA LEU A 31 3.02 -25.59 30.82
C LEU A 31 1.63 -25.66 31.47
N ALA A 32 0.89 -24.55 31.51
CA ALA A 32 -0.46 -24.53 32.07
C ALA A 32 -1.44 -25.43 31.30
N ASN A 33 -1.32 -25.45 29.96
CA ASN A 33 -2.16 -26.27 29.09
C ASN A 33 -1.85 -27.77 29.17
N ALA A 34 -0.59 -28.15 29.42
CA ALA A 34 -0.19 -29.55 29.56
C ALA A 34 -0.82 -30.22 30.81
N PHE A 35 -0.98 -29.47 31.91
CA PHE A 35 -1.52 -30.02 33.15
C PHE A 35 -3.06 -30.10 33.21
N THR A 36 -3.77 -29.30 32.41
CA THR A 36 -5.26 -29.25 32.43
C THR A 36 -5.93 -30.05 31.30
N ALA A 37 -5.16 -30.53 30.31
CA ALA A 37 -5.67 -31.30 29.17
C ALA A 37 -6.47 -32.59 29.52
N PRO A 38 -6.12 -33.39 30.56
CA PRO A 38 -6.86 -34.62 30.86
C PRO A 38 -8.28 -34.35 31.38
N ILE A 39 -8.45 -33.26 32.15
CA ILE A 39 -9.70 -32.95 32.85
C ILE A 39 -10.76 -32.38 31.88
N ARG A 40 -10.33 -31.67 30.83
CA ARG A 40 -11.25 -31.07 29.85
C ARG A 40 -11.83 -32.12 28.87
N ARG A 41 -11.07 -33.18 28.53
CA ARG A 41 -11.55 -34.31 27.70
C ARG A 41 -12.56 -35.20 28.42
N ALA A 42 -12.40 -35.44 29.72
CA ALA A 42 -13.35 -36.24 30.49
C ALA A 42 -14.73 -35.57 30.60
N ARG A 43 -14.77 -34.23 30.60
CA ARG A 43 -16.01 -33.47 30.75
C ARG A 43 -16.84 -33.40 29.46
N SER A 44 -16.21 -33.49 28.28
CA SER A 44 -16.94 -33.44 26.98
C SER A 44 -17.58 -34.76 26.58
N LEU A 45 -17.22 -35.89 27.22
CA LEU A 45 -17.86 -37.19 26.98
C LEU A 45 -19.17 -37.36 27.76
N LEU A 46 -19.38 -36.55 28.82
CA LEU A 46 -20.58 -36.61 29.66
C LEU A 46 -21.65 -35.57 29.28
N SER A 47 -21.32 -34.60 28.42
CA SER A 47 -22.27 -33.61 27.90
C SER A 47 -22.54 -33.88 26.43
N GLY A 48 -23.56 -34.70 26.14
CA GLY A 48 -24.05 -34.95 24.80
C GLY A 48 -24.73 -33.73 24.18
N HIS A 49 -23.97 -32.70 23.83
CA HIS A 49 -24.41 -31.61 22.96
C HIS A 49 -23.35 -31.42 21.87
N SER A 50 -23.74 -31.76 20.65
CA SER A 50 -23.07 -31.43 19.42
C SER A 50 -22.93 -29.91 19.28
N THR A 51 -21.79 -29.36 19.66
CA THR A 51 -21.35 -28.05 19.19
C THR A 51 -20.46 -28.26 17.97
N GLY A 52 -21.06 -28.13 16.79
CA GLY A 52 -20.30 -27.86 15.58
C GLY A 52 -19.51 -26.57 15.80
N ALA A 53 -18.20 -26.70 15.96
CA ALA A 53 -17.28 -25.59 15.79
C ALA A 53 -17.28 -25.25 14.29
N ALA A 54 -18.26 -24.46 13.86
CA ALA A 54 -18.18 -23.77 12.59
C ALA A 54 -17.08 -22.71 12.77
N ASP A 55 -15.92 -22.94 12.17
CA ASP A 55 -14.94 -21.90 11.90
C ASP A 55 -15.66 -20.75 11.19
N LEU A 56 -15.92 -19.66 11.92
CA LEU A 56 -16.48 -18.43 11.35
C LEU A 56 -15.38 -17.75 10.54
N HIS A 57 -15.14 -18.25 9.34
CA HIS A 57 -14.45 -17.49 8.29
C HIS A 57 -15.43 -16.42 7.80
N GLU A 58 -15.37 -15.22 8.37
CA GLU A 58 -16.22 -14.13 7.92
C GLU A 58 -15.58 -13.49 6.68
N GLU A 59 -16.19 -13.76 5.51
CA GLU A 59 -15.83 -13.08 4.26
C GLU A 59 -16.35 -11.64 4.29
N ILE A 60 -15.45 -10.66 4.25
CA ILE A 60 -15.79 -9.25 4.14
C ILE A 60 -15.39 -8.75 2.75
N TRP A 61 -16.33 -8.11 2.08
CA TRP A 61 -16.07 -7.41 0.83
C TRP A 61 -15.34 -6.09 1.08
N ALA A 62 -14.16 -5.95 0.51
CA ALA A 62 -13.44 -4.68 0.43
C ALA A 62 -13.93 -3.82 -0.76
N LEU A 63 -14.22 -4.44 -1.90
CA LEU A 63 -14.71 -3.75 -3.12
C LEU A 63 -15.85 -4.55 -3.75
N LYS A 64 -16.91 -3.88 -4.19
CA LYS A 64 -18.07 -4.49 -4.85
C LYS A 64 -18.37 -3.73 -6.13
N ASP A 65 -18.20 -4.40 -7.28
CA ASP A 65 -18.60 -3.92 -8.61
C ASP A 65 -18.11 -2.50 -8.92
N VAL A 66 -16.81 -2.25 -8.70
CA VAL A 66 -16.21 -0.93 -8.93
C VAL A 66 -15.84 -0.80 -10.41
N SER A 67 -16.42 0.20 -11.08
CA SER A 67 -16.14 0.52 -12.48
C SER A 67 -15.94 2.02 -12.68
N PHE A 68 -14.87 2.41 -13.37
CA PHE A 68 -14.60 3.80 -13.73
C PHE A 68 -13.52 3.89 -14.83
N THR A 69 -13.33 5.08 -15.38
CA THR A 69 -12.25 5.37 -16.34
C THR A 69 -11.60 6.68 -15.94
N ILE A 70 -10.27 6.72 -15.99
CA ILE A 70 -9.48 7.93 -15.77
C ILE A 70 -8.70 8.22 -17.05
N ASN A 71 -8.82 9.44 -17.55
CA ASN A 71 -8.13 9.90 -18.76
C ASN A 71 -6.76 10.49 -18.44
N HIS A 72 -5.91 10.57 -19.47
CA HIS A 72 -4.63 11.27 -19.34
C HIS A 72 -4.83 12.73 -18.89
N GLY A 73 -4.06 13.15 -17.88
CA GLY A 73 -4.08 14.50 -17.33
C GLY A 73 -5.16 14.76 -16.27
N GLU A 74 -6.02 13.78 -15.97
CA GLU A 74 -7.01 13.92 -14.91
C GLU A 74 -6.38 13.79 -13.52
N VAL A 75 -6.86 14.61 -12.58
CA VAL A 75 -6.56 14.49 -11.16
C VAL A 75 -7.84 14.04 -10.46
N VAL A 76 -7.82 12.84 -9.90
CA VAL A 76 -9.00 12.21 -9.28
C VAL A 76 -8.77 12.03 -7.79
N GLY A 77 -9.72 12.50 -6.99
CA GLY A 77 -9.74 12.27 -5.54
C GLY A 77 -10.61 11.07 -5.18
N LEU A 78 -10.04 10.07 -4.50
CA LEU A 78 -10.79 8.94 -3.94
C LEU A 78 -11.13 9.22 -2.48
N ILE A 79 -12.41 9.46 -2.20
CA ILE A 79 -12.91 9.77 -0.85
C ILE A 79 -13.79 8.64 -0.31
N GLY A 80 -13.74 8.44 1.01
CA GLY A 80 -14.53 7.41 1.68
C GLY A 80 -14.08 7.20 3.11
N ARG A 81 -14.93 6.57 3.92
CA ARG A 81 -14.61 6.24 5.33
C ARG A 81 -13.42 5.28 5.44
N ASN A 82 -12.81 5.21 6.61
CA ASN A 82 -11.80 4.18 6.88
C ASN A 82 -12.45 2.80 6.76
N GLY A 83 -11.76 1.87 6.11
CA GLY A 83 -12.29 0.54 5.77
C GLY A 83 -13.18 0.49 4.53
N ALA A 84 -13.40 1.59 3.80
CA ALA A 84 -14.19 1.59 2.56
C ALA A 84 -13.50 0.94 1.34
N GLY A 85 -12.34 0.28 1.53
CA GLY A 85 -11.60 -0.38 0.46
C GLY A 85 -10.67 0.53 -0.36
N LYS A 86 -10.44 1.77 0.04
CA LYS A 86 -9.59 2.74 -0.71
C LYS A 86 -8.18 2.21 -0.99
N SER A 87 -7.46 1.81 0.06
CA SER A 87 -6.10 1.27 -0.08
C SER A 87 -6.09 -0.05 -0.85
N THR A 88 -7.12 -0.89 -0.70
CA THR A 88 -7.30 -2.10 -1.52
C THR A 88 -7.45 -1.75 -3.00
N LEU A 89 -8.26 -0.73 -3.33
CA LEU A 89 -8.39 -0.26 -4.71
C LEU A 89 -7.05 0.24 -5.23
N LEU A 90 -6.34 1.11 -4.51
CA LEU A 90 -5.03 1.61 -4.94
C LEU A 90 -4.00 0.49 -5.13
N LYS A 91 -3.98 -0.53 -4.25
CA LYS A 91 -3.12 -1.72 -4.40
C LYS A 91 -3.44 -2.50 -5.67
N ILE A 92 -4.73 -2.66 -6.00
CA ILE A 92 -5.18 -3.29 -7.24
C ILE A 92 -4.78 -2.48 -8.47
N LEU A 93 -5.02 -1.17 -8.48
CA LEU A 93 -4.63 -0.29 -9.59
C LEU A 93 -3.10 -0.25 -9.79
N ALA A 94 -2.34 -0.40 -8.70
CA ALA A 94 -0.88 -0.50 -8.74
C ALA A 94 -0.36 -1.88 -9.18
N GLY A 95 -1.25 -2.85 -9.43
CA GLY A 95 -0.87 -4.23 -9.75
C GLY A 95 -0.22 -5.00 -8.60
N ARG A 96 -0.30 -4.48 -7.36
CA ARG A 96 0.25 -5.13 -6.16
C ARG A 96 -0.70 -6.16 -5.55
N GLU A 97 -1.96 -6.11 -5.95
CA GLU A 97 -3.00 -7.03 -5.51
C GLU A 97 -3.91 -7.38 -6.67
N GLN A 98 -4.34 -8.65 -6.75
CA GLN A 98 -5.26 -9.09 -7.80
C GLN A 98 -6.71 -8.92 -7.32
N PRO A 99 -7.60 -8.40 -8.17
CA PRO A 99 -9.03 -8.44 -7.89
C PRO A 99 -9.54 -9.88 -7.97
N ASP A 100 -10.62 -10.18 -7.24
CA ASP A 100 -11.26 -11.50 -7.33
C ASP A 100 -12.17 -11.58 -8.56
N ASN A 101 -12.73 -10.44 -8.98
CA ASN A 101 -13.57 -10.29 -10.17
C ASN A 101 -13.23 -8.98 -10.88
N GLY A 102 -13.54 -8.89 -12.18
CA GLY A 102 -13.34 -7.69 -12.98
C GLY A 102 -11.91 -7.55 -13.52
N ALA A 103 -11.61 -6.42 -14.13
CA ALA A 103 -10.32 -6.16 -14.77
C ALA A 103 -9.89 -4.69 -14.64
N VAL A 104 -8.57 -4.50 -14.63
CA VAL A 104 -7.91 -3.20 -14.76
C VAL A 104 -7.11 -3.20 -16.06
N THR A 105 -7.42 -2.27 -16.95
CA THR A 105 -6.71 -2.08 -18.22
C THR A 105 -5.94 -0.77 -18.18
N LEU A 106 -4.63 -0.84 -18.39
CA LEU A 106 -3.76 0.33 -18.53
C LEU A 106 -3.51 0.60 -20.02
N ALA A 107 -3.44 1.88 -20.41
CA ALA A 107 -2.96 2.22 -21.74
C ALA A 107 -1.48 1.84 -21.90
N ALA A 108 -1.06 1.50 -23.12
CA ALA A 108 0.29 1.01 -23.38
C ALA A 108 1.42 2.00 -23.02
N SER A 109 1.11 3.30 -23.00
CA SER A 109 2.03 4.36 -22.60
C SER A 109 2.13 4.57 -21.09
N VAL A 110 1.31 3.88 -20.28
CA VAL A 110 1.21 4.16 -18.85
C VAL A 110 2.21 3.36 -18.03
N THR A 111 2.96 4.07 -17.21
CA THR A 111 3.81 3.52 -16.15
C THR A 111 3.28 4.01 -14.81
N VAL A 112 2.89 3.07 -13.95
CA VAL A 112 2.25 3.38 -12.67
C VAL A 112 3.30 3.58 -11.58
N GLY A 113 3.28 4.74 -10.93
CA GLY A 113 4.01 4.99 -9.68
C GLY A 113 3.05 4.97 -8.51
N HIS A 114 3.24 4.07 -7.55
CA HIS A 114 2.37 3.97 -6.37
C HIS A 114 3.13 4.29 -5.09
N LEU A 115 2.66 5.34 -4.42
CA LEU A 115 3.18 5.84 -3.17
C LEU A 115 2.31 5.36 -2.00
N ASP A 116 2.71 4.22 -1.43
CA ASP A 116 2.05 3.53 -0.32
C ASP A 116 2.28 4.26 1.02
N GLN A 117 1.41 4.02 2.00
CA GLN A 117 1.51 4.56 3.36
C GLN A 117 2.53 3.77 4.21
N GLU A 118 2.67 2.46 3.99
CA GLU A 118 3.45 1.57 4.88
C GLU A 118 4.85 1.20 4.34
N GLN A 119 5.11 1.35 3.05
CA GLN A 119 6.35 0.87 2.40
C GLN A 119 7.47 1.92 2.32
N GLU A 120 7.45 2.92 3.20
CA GLU A 120 8.35 4.07 3.12
C GLU A 120 9.74 3.80 3.73
N THR A 121 10.64 3.21 2.96
CA THR A 121 12.09 3.32 3.26
C THR A 121 12.78 4.16 2.21
N LEU A 122 12.66 5.47 2.37
CA LEU A 122 13.64 6.40 1.80
C LEU A 122 14.97 6.11 2.49
N ASP A 123 16.01 5.78 1.72
CA ASP A 123 17.36 5.76 2.27
C ASP A 123 17.74 7.21 2.59
N VAL A 124 17.72 7.54 3.88
CA VAL A 124 17.99 8.89 4.37
C VAL A 124 19.49 9.12 4.65
N ARG A 125 20.36 8.24 4.14
CA ARG A 125 21.81 8.46 4.17
C ARG A 125 22.21 9.56 3.19
N GLY A 126 23.07 10.46 3.66
CA GLY A 126 23.58 11.57 2.85
C GLY A 126 22.61 12.74 2.73
N THR A 127 22.71 13.45 1.60
CA THR A 127 21.92 14.63 1.28
C THR A 127 20.60 14.27 0.60
N LEU A 128 19.69 15.24 0.48
CA LEU A 128 18.46 15.12 -0.30
C LEU A 128 18.78 14.66 -1.73
N PHE A 129 19.83 15.21 -2.34
CA PHE A 129 20.23 14.83 -3.68
C PHE A 129 20.77 13.40 -3.74
N ASP A 130 21.53 12.95 -2.73
CA ASP A 130 21.98 11.55 -2.66
C ASP A 130 20.80 10.59 -2.55
N ALA A 131 19.81 10.93 -1.72
CA ALA A 131 18.59 10.15 -1.54
C ALA A 131 17.70 10.16 -2.80
N TYR A 132 17.70 11.26 -3.58
CA TYR A 132 17.03 11.35 -4.88
C TYR A 132 17.70 10.43 -5.92
N ARG A 133 19.02 10.57 -6.06
CA ARG A 133 19.83 9.81 -7.00
C ARG A 133 19.73 8.32 -6.71
N GLY A 134 19.84 7.94 -5.42
CA GLY A 134 19.99 6.55 -5.02
C GLY A 134 21.12 5.87 -5.80
N ASP A 135 20.81 4.72 -6.39
CA ASP A 135 21.76 3.94 -7.19
C ASP A 135 21.78 4.31 -8.67
N ARG A 136 21.03 5.35 -9.10
CA ARG A 136 21.00 5.76 -10.51
C ARG A 136 22.38 6.24 -10.96
N VAL A 137 22.81 5.73 -12.11
CA VAL A 137 24.02 6.16 -12.82
C VAL A 137 23.61 7.22 -13.84
N GLY A 138 24.35 8.33 -13.88
CA GLY A 138 24.09 9.45 -14.78
C GLY A 138 25.00 10.63 -14.48
N ASP A 139 25.01 11.61 -15.39
CA ASP A 139 25.71 12.87 -15.14
C ASP A 139 25.06 13.60 -13.96
N TRP A 140 25.90 14.11 -13.07
CA TRP A 140 25.47 14.77 -11.85
C TRP A 140 24.65 16.05 -12.11
N GLU A 141 25.05 16.83 -13.12
CA GLU A 141 24.35 18.06 -13.49
C GLU A 141 23.03 17.77 -14.22
N GLU A 142 22.96 16.69 -15.01
CA GLU A 142 21.70 16.24 -15.63
C GLU A 142 20.68 15.82 -14.56
N LEU A 143 21.10 15.02 -13.58
CA LEU A 143 20.23 14.57 -12.49
C LEU A 143 19.76 15.71 -11.58
N LYS A 144 20.62 16.71 -11.36
CA LYS A 144 20.23 17.95 -10.65
C LYS A 144 19.21 18.74 -11.45
N ALA A 145 19.48 18.98 -12.72
CA ALA A 145 18.58 19.74 -13.60
C ALA A 145 17.21 19.05 -13.70
N GLU A 146 17.19 17.72 -13.77
CA GLU A 146 15.99 16.90 -13.71
C GLU A 146 15.18 17.14 -12.43
N LEU A 147 15.81 16.97 -11.25
CA LEU A 147 15.14 17.17 -9.96
C LEU A 147 14.59 18.59 -9.77
N LEU A 148 15.39 19.59 -10.12
CA LEU A 148 14.99 21.01 -10.03
C LEU A 148 13.90 21.33 -11.06
N GLY A 149 13.93 20.69 -12.22
CA GLY A 149 12.94 20.83 -13.29
C GLY A 149 11.53 20.38 -12.89
N TYR A 150 11.41 19.46 -11.91
CA TYR A 150 10.10 19.09 -11.35
C TYR A 150 9.46 20.20 -10.50
N GLY A 151 10.21 21.23 -10.10
CA GLY A 151 9.70 22.33 -9.28
C GLY A 151 9.34 21.93 -7.84
N LEU A 152 9.77 20.74 -7.39
CA LEU A 152 9.48 20.22 -6.05
C LEU A 152 10.46 20.74 -4.98
N PHE A 153 11.67 21.12 -5.40
CA PHE A 153 12.78 21.58 -4.56
C PHE A 153 13.54 22.72 -5.22
N VAL A 154 14.26 23.49 -4.42
CA VAL A 154 15.19 24.53 -4.88
C VAL A 154 16.65 24.09 -4.72
N TYR A 155 17.58 24.83 -5.33
CA TYR A 155 19.00 24.47 -5.31
C TYR A 155 19.57 24.33 -3.89
N GLU A 156 19.11 25.19 -2.97
CA GLU A 156 19.53 25.20 -1.57
C GLU A 156 19.06 23.96 -0.79
N ASP A 157 18.02 23.27 -1.27
CA ASP A 157 17.54 22.03 -0.64
C ASP A 157 18.47 20.85 -0.89
N LEU A 158 19.23 20.86 -2.00
CA LEU A 158 19.97 19.69 -2.48
C LEU A 158 21.00 19.17 -1.49
N HIS A 159 21.62 20.07 -0.72
CA HIS A 159 22.65 19.76 0.26
C HIS A 159 22.10 19.43 1.65
N LYS A 160 20.79 19.57 1.87
CA LYS A 160 20.17 19.29 3.17
C LYS A 160 20.33 17.80 3.49
N PRO A 161 20.69 17.43 4.73
CA PRO A 161 20.68 16.03 5.14
C PRO A 161 19.30 15.39 4.92
N ALA A 162 19.22 14.25 4.24
CA ALA A 162 17.94 13.59 3.95
C ALA A 162 17.19 13.19 5.23
N ALA A 163 17.92 12.88 6.30
CA ALA A 163 17.35 12.59 7.62
C ALA A 163 16.63 13.79 8.27
N ALA A 164 17.04 15.02 7.92
CA ALA A 164 16.48 16.26 8.48
C ALA A 164 15.27 16.79 7.69
N LEU A 165 14.88 16.12 6.60
CA LEU A 165 13.73 16.52 5.79
C LEU A 165 12.43 16.37 6.60
N SER A 166 11.55 17.35 6.46
CA SER A 166 10.19 17.25 6.98
C SER A 166 9.44 16.10 6.32
N VAL A 167 8.34 15.63 6.93
CA VAL A 167 7.50 14.57 6.35
C VAL A 167 7.02 14.96 4.94
N GLY A 168 6.59 16.22 4.76
CA GLY A 168 6.20 16.74 3.44
C GLY A 168 7.34 16.77 2.43
N GLN A 169 8.57 17.12 2.85
CA GLN A 169 9.73 17.08 1.96
C GLN A 169 10.12 15.64 1.59
N LYS A 170 10.03 14.68 2.51
CA LYS A 170 10.23 13.26 2.20
C LYS A 170 9.19 12.77 1.19
N ARG A 171 7.93 13.18 1.33
CA ARG A 171 6.86 12.86 0.37
C ARG A 171 7.14 13.41 -1.02
N LYS A 172 7.54 14.69 -1.11
CA LYS A 172 7.98 15.29 -2.39
C LYS A 172 9.15 14.54 -3.02
N LEU A 173 10.13 14.14 -2.21
CA LEU A 173 11.29 13.39 -2.67
C LEU A 173 10.89 12.01 -3.22
N GLN A 174 9.95 11.31 -2.58
CA GLN A 174 9.43 10.04 -3.10
C GLN A 174 8.69 10.24 -4.42
N ILE A 175 7.85 11.28 -4.52
CA ILE A 175 7.16 11.62 -5.77
C ILE A 175 8.19 11.90 -6.88
N ALA A 176 9.22 12.69 -6.60
CA ALA A 176 10.30 12.98 -7.55
C ALA A 176 10.97 11.69 -8.04
N ARG A 177 11.23 10.72 -7.15
CA ARG A 177 11.81 9.42 -7.52
C ARG A 177 10.88 8.59 -8.39
N LEU A 178 9.57 8.58 -8.12
CA LEU A 178 8.61 7.88 -8.97
C LEU A 178 8.58 8.48 -10.39
N ILE A 179 8.55 9.81 -10.50
CA ILE A 179 8.59 10.49 -11.80
C ILE A 179 9.89 10.16 -12.53
N ALA A 180 11.03 10.18 -11.85
CA ALA A 180 12.34 9.84 -12.42
C ALA A 180 12.45 8.37 -12.88
N GLN A 181 11.60 7.48 -12.35
CA GLN A 181 11.47 6.09 -12.81
C GLN A 181 10.54 5.95 -14.01
N GLY A 182 10.05 7.06 -14.57
CA GLY A 182 9.17 7.09 -15.73
C GLY A 182 7.68 7.01 -15.38
N ALA A 183 7.30 7.08 -14.10
CA ALA A 183 5.90 7.05 -13.71
C ALA A 183 5.15 8.25 -14.29
N ASN A 184 4.04 7.97 -15.00
CA ASN A 184 3.15 8.97 -15.59
C ASN A 184 1.68 8.78 -15.19
N LEU A 185 1.39 7.76 -14.36
CA LEU A 185 0.19 7.66 -13.54
C LEU A 185 0.62 7.52 -12.08
N LEU A 186 0.33 8.54 -11.25
CA LEU A 186 0.68 8.53 -9.84
C LEU A 186 -0.53 8.14 -8.99
N LEU A 187 -0.38 7.07 -8.21
CA LEU A 187 -1.32 6.61 -7.21
C LEU A 187 -0.78 7.02 -5.84
N LEU A 188 -1.50 7.87 -5.12
CA LEU A 188 -1.04 8.44 -3.85
C LEU A 188 -2.02 8.03 -2.75
N ASP A 189 -1.60 7.14 -1.85
CA ASP A 189 -2.41 6.81 -0.66
C ASP A 189 -2.16 7.86 0.44
N GLU A 190 -3.23 8.44 0.97
CA GLU A 190 -3.24 9.48 2.02
C GLU A 190 -2.07 10.52 1.96
N PRO A 191 -1.89 11.27 0.86
CA PRO A 191 -0.72 12.14 0.69
C PRO A 191 -0.62 13.32 1.67
N THR A 192 -1.66 13.59 2.46
CA THR A 192 -1.78 14.79 3.32
C THR A 192 -1.98 14.48 4.81
N ASN A 193 -1.87 13.23 5.28
CA ASN A 193 -2.26 12.88 6.65
C ASN A 193 -1.32 13.39 7.77
N HIS A 194 -0.29 14.19 7.41
CA HIS A 194 0.71 14.73 8.34
C HIS A 194 0.99 16.24 8.12
N VAL A 195 -0.02 16.99 7.67
CA VAL A 195 0.04 18.47 7.61
C VAL A 195 -0.34 19.08 8.95
#